data_AF-A0A1E3W2A8-F1
#
_entry.id   AF-A0A1E3W2A8-F1
#
_cell.length_a   1.000
_cell.length_b   1.000
_cell.length_c   1.000
_cell.angle_alpha   90.00
_cell.angle_beta   90.00
_cell.angle_gamma   90.00
#
_symmetry.space_group_name_H-M   'P 1'
#
loop_
_entity.id
_entity.type
_entity.pdbx_description
1 polymer ?
#
loop_
_entity_poly.entity_id
_entity_poly.type
_entity_poly.pdbx_seq_one_letter_code
_entity_poly.pdbx_strand_id
1 'polypeptide(L)'
;MAEGAYSYTLGGGELPGTIKIGGWNHFGDFEHLYVDAGGNPIAISGNNGKPLDNDYALYVILDQLLWHAPGTEEGQGLGFFTRFAGAPDDRNYVDFYFDVGLTLTGMIPGRPDDALAIGYAYTSISDRAQAFNVSNGDPAGEGYEA
;
A
#
# COMPACT_ATOMS: atom_id res chain seq x y z
N MET A 1 1.09 16.04 -4.08
CA MET A 1 1.88 14.78 -4.12
C MET A 1 3.17 15.01 -4.87
N ALA A 2 4.19 14.21 -4.61
CA ALA A 2 5.42 14.14 -5.38
C ALA A 2 5.85 12.68 -5.54
N GLU A 3 6.38 12.32 -6.69
CA GLU A 3 6.87 10.97 -7.00
C GLU A 3 8.13 11.07 -7.86
N GLY A 4 9.12 10.25 -7.55
CA GLY A 4 10.27 9.98 -8.41
C GLY A 4 10.17 8.57 -8.97
N ALA A 5 10.38 8.43 -10.28
CA ALA A 5 10.42 7.14 -10.95
C ALA A 5 11.78 6.94 -11.61
N TYR A 6 12.32 5.73 -11.51
CA TYR A 6 13.56 5.33 -12.16
C TYR A 6 13.36 3.98 -12.87
N SER A 7 13.55 3.99 -14.18
CA SER A 7 13.52 2.78 -15.01
C SER A 7 14.94 2.29 -15.26
N TYR A 8 15.11 0.97 -15.22
CA TYR A 8 16.38 0.29 -15.41
C TYR A 8 16.18 -1.04 -16.12
N THR A 9 17.26 -1.70 -16.50
CA THR A 9 17.23 -3.02 -17.14
C THR A 9 18.21 -3.97 -16.45
N LEU A 10 17.76 -5.19 -16.17
CA LEU A 10 18.61 -6.29 -15.71
C LEU A 10 18.91 -7.26 -16.87
N GLY A 11 19.66 -8.33 -16.60
CA GLY A 11 19.87 -9.40 -17.58
C GLY A 11 20.58 -8.95 -18.87
N GLY A 12 21.50 -7.99 -18.78
CA GLY A 12 22.20 -7.46 -19.95
C GLY A 12 21.35 -6.55 -20.85
N GLY A 13 20.18 -6.09 -20.38
CA GLY A 13 19.30 -5.18 -21.11
C GLY A 13 17.91 -5.76 -21.41
N GLU A 14 17.69 -7.05 -21.16
CA GLU A 14 16.48 -7.76 -21.58
C GLU A 14 15.34 -7.75 -20.55
N LEU A 15 15.63 -7.34 -19.31
CA LEU A 15 14.70 -7.44 -18.19
C LEU A 15 14.38 -6.05 -17.61
N PRO A 16 13.47 -5.29 -18.24
CA PRO A 16 13.11 -3.95 -17.77
C PRO A 16 12.47 -4.00 -16.38
N GLY A 17 12.80 -3.00 -15.57
CA GLY A 17 12.25 -2.77 -14.26
C GLY A 17 12.05 -1.28 -14.00
N THR A 18 11.15 -0.97 -13.07
CA THR A 18 10.90 0.40 -12.63
C THR A 18 10.73 0.41 -11.11
N ILE A 19 11.40 1.35 -10.46
CA ILE A 19 11.17 1.69 -9.06
C ILE A 19 10.53 3.08 -8.99
N LYS A 20 9.49 3.22 -8.18
CA LYS A 20 8.85 4.50 -7.88
C LYS A 20 8.86 4.72 -6.37
N ILE A 21 9.22 5.92 -5.96
CA ILE A 21 9.16 6.36 -4.56
C ILE A 21 8.40 7.67 -4.56
N GLY A 22 7.35 7.75 -3.75
CA GLY A 22 6.54 8.95 -3.71
C GLY A 22 5.84 9.13 -2.39
N GLY A 23 5.10 10.23 -2.33
CA GLY A 23 4.31 10.58 -1.18
C GLY A 23 3.37 11.73 -1.47
N TRP A 24 2.46 11.95 -0.54
CA TRP A 24 1.54 13.06 -0.56
C TRP A 24 1.42 13.68 0.82
N ASN A 25 0.96 14.93 0.83
CA ASN A 25 0.58 15.64 2.02
C ASN A 25 -0.76 16.32 1.71
N HIS A 26 -1.74 16.14 2.58
CA HIS A 26 -3.04 16.76 2.55
C HIS A 26 -3.09 17.84 3.64
N PHE A 27 -3.18 19.11 3.25
CA PHE A 27 -3.05 20.26 4.17
C PHE A 27 -4.33 20.64 4.93
N GLY A 28 -5.40 19.85 4.81
CA GLY A 28 -6.63 20.05 5.57
C GLY A 28 -6.54 19.58 7.02
N ASP A 29 -7.64 19.74 7.74
CA ASP A 29 -7.78 19.33 9.14
C ASP A 29 -8.30 17.90 9.25
N PHE A 30 -7.79 17.17 10.23
CA PHE A 30 -8.17 15.79 10.56
C PHE A 30 -8.45 15.66 12.04
N GLU A 31 -9.11 14.57 12.45
CA GLU A 31 -9.35 14.28 13.87
C GLU A 31 -8.58 13.01 14.27
N HIS A 32 -8.01 13.04 15.47
CA HIS A 32 -7.36 11.85 16.03
C HIS A 32 -8.40 10.75 16.28
N LEU A 33 -8.12 9.53 15.83
CA LEU A 33 -9.01 8.36 15.94
C LEU A 33 -9.27 7.85 17.37
N TYR A 34 -8.50 8.26 18.38
CA TYR A 34 -8.54 7.63 19.70
C TYR A 34 -8.68 8.61 20.87
N VAL A 35 -7.96 9.73 20.87
CA VAL A 35 -7.98 10.68 22.00
C VAL A 35 -8.56 12.03 21.62
N ASP A 36 -9.27 12.65 22.56
CA ASP A 36 -9.75 14.03 22.47
C ASP A 36 -8.65 15.06 22.79
N ALA A 37 -8.98 16.35 22.68
CA ALA A 37 -8.03 17.44 22.97
C ALA A 37 -7.53 17.48 24.43
N GLY A 38 -8.24 16.84 25.37
CA GLY A 38 -7.82 16.69 26.77
C GLY A 38 -6.98 15.43 27.01
N GLY A 39 -6.76 14.59 26.00
CA GLY A 39 -6.02 13.33 26.09
C GLY A 39 -6.87 12.15 26.60
N ASN A 40 -8.20 12.29 26.69
CA ASN A 40 -9.06 11.20 27.13
C ASN A 40 -9.48 10.35 25.92
N PRO A 41 -9.70 9.03 26.10
CA PRO A 41 -10.28 8.20 25.04
C PRO A 41 -11.65 8.74 24.60
N ILE A 42 -11.84 8.92 23.29
CA ILE A 42 -13.06 9.46 22.69
C ILE A 42 -14.28 8.60 23.04
N ALA A 43 -14.11 7.27 23.04
CA ALA A 43 -15.16 6.33 23.43
C ALA A 43 -15.67 6.54 24.87
N ILE A 44 -14.88 7.17 25.74
CA ILE A 44 -15.23 7.45 27.15
C ILE A 44 -15.73 8.88 27.32
N SER A 45 -15.06 9.87 26.71
CA SER A 45 -15.42 11.28 26.90
C SER A 45 -16.61 11.73 26.05
N GLY A 46 -16.87 11.06 24.91
CA GLY A 46 -17.88 11.46 23.94
C GLY A 46 -17.54 12.75 23.18
N ASN A 47 -16.33 13.30 23.37
CA ASN A 47 -15.84 14.47 22.64
C ASN A 47 -15.33 14.07 21.25
N ASN A 48 -15.22 15.04 20.35
CA ASN A 48 -14.51 14.82 19.08
C ASN A 48 -13.02 14.51 19.31
N GLY A 49 -12.41 13.86 18.31
CA GLY A 49 -10.98 13.61 18.30
C GLY A 49 -10.18 14.92 18.35
N LYS A 50 -9.00 14.84 18.95
CA LYS A 50 -8.05 15.97 18.96
C LYS A 50 -7.82 16.42 17.50
N PRO A 51 -7.97 17.72 17.17
CA PRO A 51 -7.68 18.20 15.84
C PRO A 51 -6.19 18.01 15.53
N LEU A 52 -5.93 17.53 14.32
CA LEU A 52 -4.62 17.27 13.77
C LEU A 52 -4.47 18.09 12.50
N ASP A 53 -3.35 18.81 12.42
CA ASP A 53 -2.96 19.46 11.18
C ASP A 53 -2.43 18.39 10.23
N ASN A 54 -2.90 18.44 8.98
CA ASN A 54 -2.46 17.65 7.86
C ASN A 54 -2.64 16.12 7.96
N ASP A 55 -2.42 15.46 6.84
CA ASP A 55 -2.21 14.03 6.73
C ASP A 55 -1.20 13.76 5.62
N TYR A 56 -0.50 12.64 5.67
CA TYR A 56 0.51 12.30 4.69
C TYR A 56 0.69 10.80 4.57
N ALA A 57 1.20 10.36 3.43
CA ALA A 57 1.69 9.01 3.27
C ALA A 57 2.93 8.97 2.38
N LEU A 58 3.73 7.94 2.57
CA LEU A 58 4.86 7.58 1.72
C LEU A 58 4.60 6.22 1.12
N TYR A 59 5.08 6.00 -0.10
CA TYR A 59 4.96 4.73 -0.78
C TYR A 59 6.17 4.40 -1.65
N VAL A 60 6.34 3.10 -1.91
CA VAL A 60 7.32 2.53 -2.82
C VAL A 60 6.62 1.51 -3.72
N ILE A 61 6.89 1.55 -5.01
CA ILE A 61 6.41 0.58 -6.00
C ILE A 61 7.61 0.04 -6.75
N LEU A 62 7.66 -1.27 -6.94
CA LEU A 62 8.67 -1.92 -7.77
C LEU A 62 7.97 -2.88 -8.73
N ASP A 63 8.23 -2.69 -10.02
CA ASP A 63 7.83 -3.57 -11.10
C ASP A 63 9.10 -4.10 -11.79
N GLN A 64 9.19 -5.42 -12.01
CA GLN A 64 10.36 -6.04 -12.63
C GLN A 64 9.94 -7.20 -13.52
N LEU A 65 10.37 -7.18 -14.79
CA LEU A 65 10.35 -8.38 -15.61
C LEU A 65 11.46 -9.32 -15.13
N LEU A 66 11.11 -10.51 -14.64
CA LEU A 66 12.08 -11.51 -14.16
C LEU A 66 12.56 -12.44 -15.26
N TRP A 67 11.71 -12.67 -16.26
CA TRP A 67 12.01 -13.52 -17.40
C TRP A 67 11.24 -13.05 -18.63
N HIS A 68 11.92 -13.00 -19.77
CA HIS A 68 11.34 -12.66 -21.07
C HIS A 68 10.93 -13.93 -21.82
N ALA A 69 9.70 -13.98 -22.34
CA ALA A 69 9.22 -15.13 -23.09
C ALA A 69 9.94 -15.24 -24.46
N PRO A 70 10.55 -16.38 -24.82
CA PRO A 70 11.27 -16.52 -26.07
C PRO A 70 10.38 -16.30 -27.31
N GLY A 71 10.87 -15.52 -28.27
CA GLY A 71 10.16 -15.28 -29.54
C GLY A 71 8.93 -14.36 -29.41
N THR A 72 8.86 -13.57 -28.34
CA THR A 72 7.74 -12.66 -28.05
C THR A 72 8.16 -11.18 -28.01
N GLU A 73 7.16 -10.29 -28.00
CA GLU A 73 7.34 -8.83 -27.86
C GLU A 73 7.87 -8.44 -26.48
N GLU A 74 8.54 -7.28 -26.40
CA GLU A 74 9.10 -6.70 -25.17
C GLU A 74 8.04 -6.62 -24.05
N GLY A 75 8.34 -7.18 -22.88
CA GLY A 75 7.43 -7.18 -21.72
C GLY A 75 6.54 -8.41 -21.57
N GLN A 76 6.56 -9.36 -22.51
CA GLN A 76 5.92 -10.68 -22.33
C GLN A 76 6.84 -11.63 -21.55
N GLY A 77 6.28 -12.38 -20.60
CA GLY A 77 7.07 -13.20 -19.69
C GLY A 77 6.56 -13.21 -18.25
N LEU A 78 7.48 -13.45 -17.32
CA LEU A 78 7.21 -13.47 -15.88
C LEU A 78 7.58 -12.12 -15.29
N GLY A 79 6.58 -11.39 -14.83
CA GLY A 79 6.73 -10.15 -14.07
C GLY A 79 6.63 -10.38 -12.57
N PHE A 80 7.29 -9.53 -11.81
CA PHE A 80 7.17 -9.36 -10.37
C PHE A 80 6.73 -7.94 -10.08
N PHE A 81 5.81 -7.78 -9.14
CA PHE A 81 5.42 -6.48 -8.63
C PHE A 81 5.36 -6.51 -7.11
N THR A 82 5.62 -5.35 -6.51
CA THR A 82 5.36 -5.12 -5.09
C THR A 82 5.12 -3.65 -4.80
N ARG A 83 4.27 -3.39 -3.81
CA ARG A 83 3.94 -2.05 -3.34
C ARG A 83 3.96 -2.00 -1.82
N PHE A 84 4.46 -0.91 -1.29
CA PHE A 84 4.45 -0.58 0.13
C PHE A 84 3.89 0.82 0.30
N ALA A 85 3.03 1.03 1.29
CA ALA A 85 2.55 2.35 1.67
C ALA A 85 2.43 2.45 3.20
N GLY A 86 2.71 3.64 3.74
CA GLY A 86 2.56 3.92 5.16
C GLY A 86 2.05 5.34 5.42
N ALA A 87 1.18 5.46 6.43
CA ALA A 87 0.54 6.70 6.85
C ALA A 87 0.43 6.75 8.40
N PRO A 88 0.24 7.94 9.02
CA PRO A 88 0.08 8.06 10.47
C PRO A 88 -1.11 7.25 11.02
N ASP A 89 -0.87 6.48 12.10
CA ASP A 89 -1.85 5.65 12.79
C ASP A 89 -2.94 6.45 13.52
N ASP A 90 -2.65 7.70 13.87
CA ASP A 90 -3.53 8.56 14.65
C ASP A 90 -4.70 9.15 13.88
N ARG A 91 -4.66 9.17 12.55
CA ARG A 91 -5.70 9.73 11.67
C ARG A 91 -6.11 8.83 10.50
N ASN A 92 -5.37 7.74 10.26
CA ASN A 92 -5.68 6.75 9.23
C ASN A 92 -6.10 5.43 9.85
N TYR A 93 -7.17 4.81 9.33
CA TYR A 93 -7.58 3.46 9.72
C TYR A 93 -6.61 2.39 9.21
N VAL A 94 -5.99 2.64 8.05
CA VAL A 94 -4.92 1.82 7.49
C VAL A 94 -3.63 2.61 7.58
N ASP A 95 -2.73 2.19 8.46
CA ASP A 95 -1.45 2.83 8.70
C ASP A 95 -0.32 2.20 7.88
N PHE A 96 -0.50 0.96 7.44
CA PHE A 96 0.43 0.26 6.59
C PHE A 96 -0.26 -0.66 5.59
N TYR A 97 0.26 -0.70 4.37
CA TYR A 97 -0.19 -1.59 3.31
C TYR A 97 1.01 -2.17 2.56
N PHE A 98 0.92 -3.45 2.22
CA PHE A 98 1.89 -4.13 1.37
C PHE A 98 1.17 -5.07 0.40
N ASP A 99 1.62 -5.13 -0.84
CA ASP A 99 1.31 -6.26 -1.73
C ASP A 99 2.52 -6.72 -2.51
N VAL A 100 2.42 -7.96 -2.97
CA VAL A 100 3.40 -8.60 -3.81
C VAL A 100 2.73 -9.61 -4.72
N GLY A 101 3.25 -9.78 -5.92
CA GLY A 101 2.76 -10.83 -6.80
C GLY A 101 3.61 -11.07 -8.02
N LEU A 102 3.14 -12.04 -8.80
CA LEU A 102 3.73 -12.45 -10.06
C LEU A 102 2.70 -12.36 -11.16
N THR A 103 3.14 -11.99 -12.36
CA THR A 103 2.32 -11.97 -13.56
C THR A 103 2.95 -12.83 -14.65
N LEU A 104 2.16 -13.65 -15.32
CA LEU A 104 2.54 -14.41 -16.50
C LEU A 104 1.77 -13.86 -17.70
N THR A 105 2.45 -13.15 -18.59
CA THR A 105 1.85 -12.50 -19.76
C THR A 105 2.33 -13.16 -21.06
N GLY A 106 1.41 -13.43 -21.99
CA GLY A 106 1.74 -13.94 -23.33
C GLY A 106 2.07 -15.43 -23.39
N MET A 107 1.58 -16.24 -22.44
CA MET A 107 1.92 -17.67 -22.35
C MET A 107 1.14 -18.56 -23.34
N ILE A 108 0.08 -18.05 -23.97
CA ILE A 108 -0.80 -18.83 -24.84
C ILE A 108 -0.54 -18.45 -26.30
N PRO A 109 -0.11 -19.40 -27.18
CA PRO A 109 0.11 -19.11 -28.60
C PRO A 109 -1.12 -18.49 -29.28
N GLY A 110 -0.92 -17.39 -30.00
CA GLY A 110 -2.00 -16.63 -30.63
C GLY A 110 -2.79 -15.72 -29.68
N ARG A 111 -2.42 -15.65 -28.40
CA ARG A 111 -3.00 -14.76 -27.38
C ARG A 111 -1.91 -14.02 -26.58
N PRO A 112 -1.10 -13.17 -27.26
CA PRO A 112 0.05 -12.48 -26.66
C PRO A 112 -0.31 -11.56 -25.48
N ASP A 113 -1.53 -11.03 -25.46
CA ASP A 113 -1.98 -10.06 -24.45
C ASP A 113 -2.67 -10.70 -23.24
N ASP A 114 -2.86 -12.02 -23.24
CA ASP A 114 -3.43 -12.72 -22.10
C ASP A 114 -2.44 -12.71 -20.92
N ALA A 115 -2.95 -12.41 -19.73
CA ALA A 115 -2.19 -12.42 -18.50
C ALA A 115 -2.89 -13.22 -17.40
N LEU A 116 -2.09 -13.97 -16.63
CA LEU A 116 -2.47 -14.57 -15.36
C LEU A 116 -1.64 -13.91 -14.26
N ALA A 117 -2.27 -13.46 -13.18
CA ALA A 117 -1.57 -12.92 -12.02
C ALA A 117 -1.98 -13.66 -10.75
N ILE A 118 -1.02 -13.81 -9.85
CA ILE A 118 -1.25 -14.24 -8.47
C ILE A 118 -0.54 -13.25 -7.53
N GLY A 119 -1.19 -12.90 -6.44
CA GLY A 119 -0.63 -11.96 -5.48
C GLY A 119 -1.15 -12.20 -4.08
N TYR A 120 -0.48 -11.55 -3.13
CA TYR A 120 -0.81 -11.49 -1.72
C TYR A 120 -0.79 -10.02 -1.31
N ALA A 121 -1.73 -9.64 -0.46
CA ALA A 121 -1.80 -8.30 0.11
C ALA A 121 -1.88 -8.41 1.63
N TYR A 122 -1.37 -7.40 2.31
CA TYR A 122 -1.44 -7.23 3.75
C TYR A 122 -1.83 -5.79 4.02
N THR A 123 -2.90 -5.61 4.78
CA THR A 123 -3.42 -4.29 5.18
C THR A 123 -3.44 -4.23 6.69
N SER A 124 -2.62 -3.38 7.30
CA SER A 124 -2.64 -3.16 8.76
C SER A 124 -3.81 -2.25 9.14
N ILE A 125 -4.49 -2.57 10.24
CA ILE A 125 -5.46 -1.70 10.89
C ILE A 125 -4.74 -0.96 12.02
N SER A 126 -4.83 0.36 12.02
CA SER A 126 -4.04 1.20 12.91
C SER A 126 -4.30 0.94 14.40
N ASP A 127 -3.22 1.02 15.19
CA ASP A 127 -3.28 0.83 16.64
C ASP A 127 -4.31 1.76 17.32
N ARG A 128 -4.52 2.97 16.78
CA ARG A 128 -5.50 3.92 17.33
C ARG A 128 -6.93 3.54 17.01
N ALA A 129 -7.20 3.01 15.82
CA ALA A 129 -8.50 2.43 15.50
C ALA A 129 -8.78 1.21 16.40
N GLN A 130 -7.78 0.36 16.62
CA GLN A 130 -7.90 -0.79 17.52
C GLN A 130 -8.16 -0.37 18.97
N ALA A 131 -7.39 0.60 19.48
CA ALA A 131 -7.55 1.11 20.84
C ALA A 131 -8.93 1.76 21.06
N PHE A 132 -9.47 2.43 20.04
CA PHE A 132 -10.84 2.94 20.05
C PHE A 132 -11.84 1.79 20.22
N ASN A 133 -11.77 0.75 19.39
CA ASN A 133 -12.69 -0.40 19.48
C ASN A 133 -12.65 -1.05 20.86
N VAL A 134 -11.44 -1.30 21.39
CA VAL A 134 -11.26 -1.87 22.74
C VAL A 134 -11.93 -0.99 23.81
N SER A 135 -11.74 0.34 23.73
CA SER A 135 -12.32 1.27 24.70
C SER A 135 -13.84 1.43 24.54
N ASN A 136 -14.35 1.22 23.33
CA ASN A 136 -15.79 1.23 23.02
C ASN A 136 -16.50 -0.09 23.40
N GLY A 137 -15.75 -1.10 23.85
CA GLY A 137 -16.27 -2.42 24.17
C GLY A 137 -16.52 -3.30 22.94
N ASP A 138 -16.05 -2.88 21.78
CA ASP A 138 -16.10 -3.68 20.56
C ASP A 138 -14.97 -4.73 20.57
N PRO A 139 -15.17 -5.89 19.91
CA PRO A 139 -14.09 -6.85 19.72
C PRO A 139 -12.93 -6.18 18.97
N ALA A 140 -11.72 -6.26 19.53
CA ALA A 140 -10.51 -6.04 18.75
C ALA A 140 -10.41 -7.21 17.75
N GLY A 141 -10.80 -6.97 16.49
CA GLY A 141 -10.56 -7.89 15.39
C GLY A 141 -9.05 -8.06 15.14
N GLU A 142 -8.70 -8.84 14.11
CA GLU A 142 -7.31 -8.91 13.69
C GLU A 142 -6.79 -7.52 13.33
N GLY A 143 -5.55 -7.21 13.73
CA GLY A 143 -4.86 -5.95 13.40
C GLY A 143 -4.50 -5.79 11.94
N TYR A 144 -5.03 -6.66 11.09
CA TYR A 144 -4.76 -6.64 9.67
C TYR A 144 -5.81 -7.44 8.88
N GLU A 145 -5.79 -7.27 7.55
CA GLU A 145 -6.45 -8.10 6.55
C GLU A 145 -5.38 -8.66 5.58
N ALA A 146 -5.46 -9.94 5.23
CA ALA A 146 -4.48 -10.63 4.38
C ALA A 146 -5.04 -11.82 3.59
#